data_AF-A0AAD9X7F6-F1
#
_entry.id   AF-A0AAD9X7F6-F1
#
_cell.length_a   1.000
_cell.length_b   1.000
_cell.length_c   1.000
_cell.angle_alpha   90.00
_cell.angle_beta   90.00
_cell.angle_gamma   90.00
#
_symmetry.space_group_name_H-M   'P 1'
#
loop_
_entity.id
_entity.type
_entity.pdbx_description
1 polymer ?
#
loop_
_entity_poly.entity_id
_entity_poly.type
_entity_poly.pdbx_seq_one_letter_code
_entity_poly.pdbx_strand_id
1 'polypeptide(L)'
;VAALSLSLPFSQFPSSLPPSSQPSLPLAVQSAAVALYFRLCLRLFVFVCTKLHQLNLSLKECSMAYSQRRDFLFCNYCGTMLNMESKFVRCPLCKFKRNSKEVVGKEISYTVTAEDIRRELGLSLFDAGEDNNIVQWSKVKKACEKCQNPEMHYTTRQTRSADEGQTTHYLCPRCGYQCQES
;
A
#
# COMPACT_ATOMS: atom_id res chain seq x y z
N VAL A 1 -15.14 -2.26 -0.20
CA VAL A 1 -15.51 -3.53 0.47
C VAL A 1 -14.48 -3.79 1.55
N ALA A 2 -14.83 -3.50 2.80
CA ALA A 2 -14.09 -3.92 3.99
C ALA A 2 -15.12 -3.92 5.12
N ALA A 3 -15.72 -5.09 5.32
CA ALA A 3 -16.65 -5.35 6.40
C ALA A 3 -15.83 -5.60 7.67
N LEU A 4 -16.05 -4.81 8.71
CA LEU A 4 -15.60 -5.11 10.06
C LEU A 4 -16.84 -5.47 10.87
N SER A 5 -17.12 -6.77 10.87
CA SER A 5 -18.03 -7.46 11.76
C SER A 5 -17.43 -7.52 13.16
N LEU A 6 -18.06 -6.83 14.12
CA LEU A 6 -17.81 -7.05 15.54
C LEU A 6 -19.12 -7.49 16.18
N SER A 7 -19.24 -8.81 16.30
CA SER A 7 -20.17 -9.53 17.16
C SER A 7 -19.86 -9.25 18.63
N LEU A 8 -20.84 -8.81 19.41
CA LEU A 8 -20.78 -8.78 20.86
C LEU A 8 -21.62 -9.94 21.45
N PRO A 9 -21.14 -10.59 22.52
CA PRO A 9 -21.71 -11.84 23.01
C PRO A 9 -22.93 -11.64 23.90
N PHE A 10 -23.84 -12.62 23.79
CA PHE A 10 -24.88 -12.93 24.77
C PHE A 10 -24.25 -13.24 26.14
N SER A 11 -24.72 -12.58 27.20
CA SER A 11 -24.64 -13.14 28.55
C SER A 11 -25.73 -12.59 29.47
N GLN A 12 -26.76 -13.42 29.64
CA GLN A 12 -27.41 -13.81 30.90
C GLN A 12 -27.82 -12.72 31.89
N PHE A 13 -29.14 -12.53 31.97
CA PHE A 13 -29.87 -12.02 33.13
C PHE A 13 -29.72 -12.96 34.35
N PRO A 14 -29.58 -12.41 35.56
CA PRO A 14 -30.14 -13.00 36.76
C PRO A 14 -31.35 -12.18 37.24
N SER A 15 -32.45 -12.90 37.43
CA SER A 15 -33.72 -12.47 37.97
C SER A 15 -33.69 -12.42 39.51
N SER A 16 -33.86 -11.24 40.10
CA SER A 16 -34.46 -11.05 41.44
C SER A 16 -34.57 -9.56 41.80
N LEU A 17 -35.80 -9.06 41.98
CA LEU A 17 -36.16 -7.76 42.59
C LEU A 17 -35.93 -7.79 44.12
N PRO A 18 -35.76 -6.63 44.80
CA PRO A 18 -36.91 -6.03 45.50
C PRO A 18 -36.88 -4.48 45.51
N PRO A 19 -37.76 -3.77 46.25
CA PRO A 19 -38.75 -2.86 45.71
C PRO A 19 -38.29 -1.41 45.58
N SER A 20 -38.96 -0.72 44.66
CA SER A 20 -38.84 0.70 44.33
C SER A 20 -39.12 1.64 45.51
N SER A 21 -38.19 2.56 45.75
CA SER A 21 -38.48 3.80 46.47
C SER A 21 -37.52 4.94 46.08
N GLN A 22 -37.61 5.45 44.84
CA GLN A 22 -37.09 6.79 44.51
C GLN A 22 -37.95 7.51 43.44
N PRO A 23 -38.07 8.85 43.52
CA PRO A 23 -39.12 9.62 42.89
C PRO A 23 -38.91 9.81 41.39
N SER A 24 -39.98 9.63 40.62
CA SER A 24 -40.03 9.93 39.19
C SER A 24 -39.94 11.43 38.95
N LEU A 25 -38.83 11.89 38.37
CA LEU A 25 -38.76 13.19 37.70
C LEU A 25 -39.84 13.24 36.59
N PRO A 26 -40.54 14.38 36.41
CA PRO A 26 -41.66 14.45 35.49
C PRO A 26 -41.23 14.16 34.04
N LEU A 27 -41.99 13.32 33.33
CA LEU A 27 -41.72 12.86 31.94
C LEU A 27 -41.39 14.00 30.96
N ALA A 28 -41.88 15.22 31.21
CA ALA A 28 -41.59 16.41 30.40
C ALA A 28 -40.11 16.85 30.44
N VAL A 29 -39.41 16.61 31.56
CA VAL A 29 -37.99 16.95 31.71
C VAL A 29 -37.11 15.91 30.99
N GLN A 30 -37.54 14.64 30.97
CA GLN A 30 -36.88 13.58 30.20
C GLN A 30 -37.01 13.81 28.68
N SER A 31 -38.16 14.26 28.18
CA SER A 31 -38.32 14.53 26.75
C SER A 31 -37.51 15.73 26.26
N ALA A 32 -37.42 16.80 27.06
CA ALA A 32 -36.60 17.97 26.75
C ALA A 32 -35.09 17.65 26.79
N ALA A 33 -34.64 16.86 27.76
CA ALA A 33 -33.26 16.41 27.86
C ALA A 33 -32.85 15.50 26.69
N VAL A 34 -33.73 14.58 26.28
CA VAL A 34 -33.52 13.71 25.10
C VAL A 34 -33.50 14.55 23.81
N ALA A 35 -34.37 15.54 23.68
CA ALA A 35 -34.38 16.45 22.53
C ALA A 35 -33.12 17.33 22.46
N LEU A 36 -32.63 17.83 23.61
CA LEU A 36 -31.37 18.57 23.70
C LEU A 36 -30.17 17.68 23.36
N TYR A 37 -30.15 16.46 23.88
CA TYR A 37 -29.11 15.47 23.57
C TYR A 37 -29.08 15.15 22.08
N PHE A 38 -30.25 14.90 21.47
CA PHE A 38 -30.35 14.63 20.03
C PHE A 38 -29.89 15.83 19.18
N ARG A 39 -30.25 17.06 19.57
CA ARG A 39 -29.77 18.29 18.91
C ARG A 39 -28.26 18.47 19.04
N LEU A 40 -27.69 18.15 20.20
CA LEU A 40 -26.25 18.23 20.44
C LEU A 40 -25.51 17.19 19.58
N CYS A 41 -25.98 15.94 19.58
CA CYS A 41 -25.42 14.86 18.77
C CYS A 41 -25.49 15.17 17.27
N LEU A 42 -26.61 15.72 16.79
CA LEU A 42 -26.75 16.10 15.38
C LEU A 42 -25.78 17.23 15.01
N ARG A 43 -25.60 18.23 15.88
CA ARG A 43 -24.62 19.31 15.67
C ARG A 43 -23.19 18.78 15.65
N LEU A 44 -22.83 17.90 16.60
CA LEU A 44 -21.54 17.23 16.63
C LEU A 44 -21.31 16.38 15.38
N PHE A 45 -22.32 15.63 14.93
CA PHE A 45 -22.24 14.81 13.73
C PHE A 45 -22.01 15.67 12.47
N VAL A 46 -22.76 16.77 12.31
CA VAL A 46 -22.58 17.70 11.18
C VAL A 46 -21.20 18.37 11.25
N PHE A 47 -20.72 18.77 12.43
CA PHE A 47 -19.39 19.36 12.61
C PHE A 47 -18.26 18.38 12.26
N VAL A 48 -18.35 17.13 12.74
CA VAL A 48 -17.39 16.07 12.41
C VAL A 48 -17.41 15.79 10.91
N CYS A 49 -18.60 15.64 10.31
CA CYS A 49 -18.74 15.34 8.89
C CYS A 49 -18.20 16.47 7.99
N THR A 50 -18.46 17.74 8.33
CA THR A 50 -17.91 18.90 7.61
C THR A 50 -16.40 19.03 7.77
N LYS A 51 -15.83 18.74 8.94
CA LYS A 51 -14.37 18.69 9.14
C LYS A 51 -13.71 17.54 8.39
N LEU A 52 -14.31 16.35 8.38
CA LEU A 52 -13.87 15.22 7.56
C LEU A 52 -13.92 15.55 6.07
N HIS A 53 -14.96 16.23 5.61
CA HIS A 53 -15.08 16.66 4.22
C HIS A 53 -14.00 17.68 3.86
N GLN A 54 -13.78 18.70 4.70
CA GLN A 54 -12.72 19.70 4.53
C GLN A 54 -11.31 19.07 4.50
N LEU A 55 -11.02 18.12 5.40
CA LEU A 55 -9.75 17.38 5.39
C LEU A 55 -9.58 16.56 4.11
N ASN A 56 -10.64 15.91 3.63
CA ASN A 56 -10.62 15.19 2.36
C ASN A 56 -10.41 16.12 1.15
N LEU A 57 -11.03 17.31 1.12
CA LEU A 57 -10.76 18.31 0.07
C LEU A 57 -9.30 18.74 0.11
N SER A 58 -8.76 19.06 1.28
CA SER A 58 -7.36 19.48 1.44
C SER A 58 -6.36 18.39 1.01
N LEU A 59 -6.62 17.12 1.37
CA LEU A 59 -5.80 15.99 0.91
C LEU A 59 -5.88 15.78 -0.61
N LYS A 60 -7.06 15.97 -1.21
CA LYS A 60 -7.22 15.93 -2.67
C LYS A 60 -6.49 17.09 -3.35
N GLU A 61 -6.58 18.30 -2.83
CA GLU A 61 -5.86 19.48 -3.34
C GLU A 61 -4.35 19.29 -3.25
N CYS A 62 -3.84 18.74 -2.14
CA CYS A 62 -2.41 18.45 -1.96
C CYS A 62 -1.91 17.37 -2.93
N SER A 63 -2.70 16.30 -3.13
CA SER A 63 -2.42 15.25 -4.13
C SER A 63 -2.43 15.81 -5.56
N MET A 64 -3.42 16.64 -5.90
CA MET A 64 -3.53 17.28 -7.21
C MET A 64 -2.40 18.28 -7.48
N ALA A 65 -1.96 19.05 -6.48
CA ALA A 65 -0.84 19.98 -6.62
C ALA A 65 0.50 19.27 -6.83
N TYR A 66 0.69 18.10 -6.21
CA TYR A 66 1.89 17.27 -6.39
C TYR A 66 1.93 16.59 -7.77
N SER A 67 0.77 16.17 -8.29
CA SER A 67 0.62 15.60 -9.65
C SER A 67 0.88 16.67 -10.73
N GLN A 68 0.33 17.87 -10.56
CA GLN A 68 0.41 18.95 -11.55
C GLN A 68 1.84 19.41 -11.89
N ARG A 69 2.83 19.24 -11.00
CA ARG A 69 4.23 19.60 -11.30
C ARG A 69 4.93 18.66 -12.30
N ARG A 70 4.45 17.44 -12.49
CA ARG A 70 5.12 16.42 -13.34
C ARG A 70 4.26 15.90 -14.49
N ASP A 71 2.97 16.21 -14.51
CA ASP A 71 2.03 15.71 -15.51
C ASP A 71 2.07 16.45 -16.85
N PHE A 72 2.91 17.49 -16.97
CA PHE A 72 3.06 18.28 -18.20
C PHE A 72 3.67 17.50 -19.37
N LEU A 73 4.07 16.24 -19.17
CA LEU A 73 4.51 15.32 -20.23
C LEU A 73 3.39 14.35 -20.66
N PHE A 74 2.29 14.25 -19.92
CA PHE A 74 1.20 13.31 -20.19
C PHE A 74 -0.04 14.00 -20.75
N CYS A 75 -0.89 13.22 -21.39
CA CYS A 75 -2.19 13.65 -21.90
C CYS A 75 -3.25 13.66 -20.80
N ASN A 76 -3.95 14.78 -20.62
CA ASN A 76 -5.03 14.89 -19.63
C ASN A 76 -6.22 13.95 -19.88
N TYR A 77 -6.43 13.53 -21.13
CA TYR A 77 -7.56 12.67 -21.51
C TYR A 77 -7.27 11.17 -21.42
N CYS A 78 -6.08 10.72 -21.80
CA CYS A 78 -5.77 9.29 -21.95
C CYS A 78 -4.53 8.84 -21.17
N GLY A 79 -3.84 9.75 -20.46
CA GLY A 79 -2.65 9.43 -19.69
C GLY A 79 -1.41 9.06 -20.53
N THR A 80 -1.49 9.04 -21.86
CA THR A 80 -0.34 8.72 -22.72
C THR A 80 0.70 9.84 -22.71
N MET A 81 1.98 9.46 -22.74
CA MET A 81 3.08 10.41 -22.92
C MET A 81 2.92 11.15 -24.25
N LEU A 82 3.04 12.48 -24.22
CA LEU A 82 2.90 13.30 -25.40
C LEU A 82 4.19 13.38 -26.20
N ASN A 83 4.05 13.48 -27.53
CA ASN A 83 5.15 13.65 -28.45
C ASN A 83 5.36 15.14 -28.78
N MET A 84 6.61 15.59 -28.78
CA MET A 84 6.97 16.98 -29.06
C MET A 84 7.16 17.20 -30.56
N GLU A 85 6.30 18.03 -31.17
CA GLU A 85 6.50 18.59 -32.52
C GLU A 85 7.02 20.03 -32.38
N SER A 86 7.57 20.63 -33.45
CA SER A 86 8.28 21.92 -33.39
C SER A 86 7.47 23.07 -32.77
N LYS A 87 6.14 23.09 -32.98
CA LYS A 87 5.25 24.17 -32.52
C LYS A 87 4.17 23.70 -31.53
N PHE A 88 3.91 22.39 -31.47
CA PHE A 88 2.82 21.80 -30.70
C PHE A 88 3.25 20.47 -30.13
N VAL A 89 2.59 20.04 -29.08
CA VAL A 89 2.81 18.74 -28.47
C VAL A 89 1.53 17.92 -28.69
N ARG A 90 1.65 16.73 -29.27
CA ARG A 90 0.52 15.90 -29.69
C ARG A 90 0.48 14.57 -28.95
N CYS A 91 -0.72 14.14 -28.55
CA CYS A 91 -0.95 12.78 -28.08
C CYS A 91 -1.05 11.79 -29.25
N PRO A 92 -0.30 10.68 -29.25
CA PRO A 92 -0.39 9.68 -30.31
C PRO A 92 -1.74 8.91 -30.32
N LEU A 93 -2.40 8.76 -29.17
CA LEU A 93 -3.66 8.00 -29.06
C LEU A 93 -4.90 8.87 -29.34
N CYS A 94 -5.14 9.89 -28.52
CA CYS A 94 -6.37 10.69 -28.62
C CYS A 94 -6.23 11.94 -29.52
N LYS A 95 -5.05 12.17 -30.11
CA LYS A 95 -4.74 13.32 -30.99
C LYS A 95 -4.89 14.69 -30.34
N PHE A 96 -5.00 14.75 -29.00
CA PHE A 96 -5.00 16.00 -28.24
C PHE A 96 -3.73 16.81 -28.55
N LYS A 97 -3.88 18.12 -28.74
CA LYS A 97 -2.78 19.04 -29.04
C LYS A 97 -2.72 20.13 -27.98
N ARG A 98 -1.52 20.42 -27.48
CA ARG A 98 -1.23 21.57 -26.61
C ARG A 98 -0.06 22.38 -27.16
N ASN A 99 0.07 23.64 -26.73
CA ASN A 99 1.15 24.50 -27.20
C ASN A 99 2.50 24.00 -26.64
N SER A 100 3.56 23.99 -27.45
CA SER A 100 4.88 23.60 -26.97
C SER A 100 5.38 24.53 -25.86
N LYS A 101 4.97 25.80 -25.82
CA LYS A 101 5.29 26.76 -24.75
C LYS A 101 4.82 26.33 -23.36
N GLU A 102 3.79 25.49 -23.26
CA GLU A 102 3.28 25.00 -21.97
C GLU A 102 4.12 23.86 -21.39
N VAL A 103 4.99 23.26 -22.21
CA VAL A 103 5.84 22.11 -21.88
C VAL A 103 7.31 22.53 -21.84
N VAL A 104 7.75 23.36 -22.79
CA VAL A 104 9.11 23.87 -22.91
C VAL A 104 9.43 24.78 -21.72
N GLY A 105 10.54 24.51 -21.04
CA GLY A 105 10.99 25.26 -19.85
C GLY A 105 10.50 24.68 -18.52
N LYS A 106 9.68 23.63 -18.53
CA LYS A 106 9.38 22.85 -17.33
C LYS A 106 10.42 21.74 -17.18
N GLU A 107 11.24 21.86 -16.14
CA GLU A 107 12.25 20.87 -15.79
C GLU A 107 11.73 19.97 -14.66
N ILE A 108 11.95 18.66 -14.79
CA ILE A 108 11.73 17.70 -13.70
C ILE A 108 13.08 17.41 -13.09
N SER A 109 13.38 18.04 -11.95
CA SER A 109 14.55 17.71 -11.14
C SER A 109 14.17 16.69 -10.07
N TYR A 110 14.93 15.60 -9.95
CA TYR A 110 14.88 14.70 -8.80
C TYR A 110 16.25 14.70 -8.13
N THR A 111 16.26 14.76 -6.80
CA THR A 111 17.47 14.60 -6.00
C THR A 111 17.52 13.17 -5.51
N VAL A 112 18.55 12.42 -5.91
CA VAL A 112 18.82 11.09 -5.36
C VAL A 112 19.83 11.23 -4.24
N THR A 113 19.47 10.83 -3.03
CA THR A 113 20.40 10.81 -1.90
C THR A 113 21.28 9.56 -1.96
N ALA A 114 22.42 9.58 -1.27
CA ALA A 114 23.26 8.38 -1.15
C ALA A 114 22.47 7.23 -0.50
N GLU A 115 21.57 7.54 0.43
CA GLU A 115 20.68 6.61 1.10
C GLU A 115 19.67 5.97 0.13
N ASP A 116 19.15 6.73 -0.84
CA ASP A 116 18.24 6.20 -1.87
C ASP A 116 18.94 5.22 -2.80
N ILE A 117 20.16 5.55 -3.25
CA ILE A 117 20.99 4.66 -4.07
C ILE A 117 21.30 3.38 -3.30
N ARG A 118 21.65 3.51 -2.02
CA ARG A 118 21.92 2.37 -1.15
C ARG A 118 20.69 1.49 -0.97
N ARG A 119 19.50 2.07 -0.81
CA ARG A 119 18.25 1.30 -0.72
C ARG A 119 17.98 0.55 -2.02
N GLU A 120 18.12 1.20 -3.16
CA GLU A 120 17.84 0.60 -4.47
C GLU A 120 18.84 -0.51 -4.83
N LEU A 121 20.10 -0.35 -4.43
CA LEU A 121 21.14 -1.39 -4.57
C LEU A 121 21.11 -2.46 -3.46
N GLY A 122 20.21 -2.34 -2.47
CA GLY A 122 20.17 -3.26 -1.32
C GLY A 122 21.38 -3.14 -0.37
N LEU A 123 22.16 -2.05 -0.46
CA LEU A 123 23.32 -1.72 0.37
C LEU A 123 22.93 -0.94 1.63
N SER A 124 21.80 -1.30 2.25
CA SER A 124 21.43 -0.77 3.55
C SER A 124 22.54 -1.10 4.56
N LEU A 125 22.81 -0.16 5.46
CA LEU A 125 23.85 -0.19 6.51
C LEU A 125 23.65 -1.31 7.57
N PHE A 126 23.00 -2.41 7.23
CA PHE A 126 22.88 -3.60 8.08
C PHE A 126 24.07 -4.56 7.89
N ASP A 127 25.27 -4.01 7.75
CA ASP A 127 26.52 -4.79 7.78
C ASP A 127 27.27 -4.57 9.11
N ALA A 128 26.52 -4.70 10.20
CA ALA A 128 27.06 -4.82 11.55
C ALA A 128 26.24 -5.80 12.41
N GLY A 129 25.61 -6.79 11.79
CA GLY A 129 24.93 -7.87 12.49
C GLY A 129 23.85 -8.54 11.66
N GLU A 130 24.12 -9.77 11.22
CA GLU A 130 23.14 -10.74 10.71
C GLU A 130 22.57 -10.49 9.29
N ASP A 131 23.41 -10.80 8.31
CA ASP A 131 23.15 -11.73 7.19
C ASP A 131 21.67 -12.16 6.98
N ASN A 132 20.82 -11.25 6.50
CA ASN A 132 19.43 -11.54 6.09
C ASN A 132 19.26 -11.63 4.55
N ASN A 133 20.36 -11.74 3.81
CA ASN A 133 20.39 -12.18 2.40
C ASN A 133 21.26 -13.44 2.22
N ILE A 134 21.43 -14.25 3.28
CA ILE A 134 21.80 -15.65 3.06
C ILE A 134 20.59 -16.29 2.40
N VAL A 135 20.67 -16.52 1.09
CA VAL A 135 19.85 -17.57 0.47
C VAL A 135 20.10 -18.83 1.28
N GLN A 136 19.14 -19.23 2.11
CA GLN A 136 19.33 -20.32 3.06
C GLN A 136 19.44 -21.63 2.28
N TRP A 137 20.68 -22.01 2.00
CA TRP A 137 21.03 -23.20 1.24
C TRP A 137 20.87 -24.44 2.12
N SER A 138 19.74 -25.14 1.97
CA SER A 138 19.50 -26.40 2.67
C SER A 138 20.29 -27.54 2.02
N LYS A 139 20.75 -28.51 2.82
CA LYS A 139 21.47 -29.69 2.31
C LYS A 139 20.50 -30.79 1.88
N VAL A 140 20.77 -31.44 0.76
CA VAL A 140 20.03 -32.59 0.25
C VAL A 140 20.98 -33.70 -0.21
N LYS A 141 20.56 -34.96 -0.04
CA LYS A 141 21.29 -36.15 -0.50
C LYS A 141 21.02 -36.41 -1.99
N LYS A 142 21.50 -35.52 -2.86
CA LYS A 142 21.45 -35.65 -4.33
C LYS A 142 22.88 -35.69 -4.86
N ALA A 143 23.19 -36.69 -5.68
CA ALA A 143 24.52 -36.82 -6.27
C ALA A 143 24.74 -35.75 -7.37
N CYS A 144 25.89 -35.08 -7.33
CA CYS A 144 26.26 -34.13 -8.37
C CYS A 144 26.59 -34.83 -9.69
N GLU A 145 25.93 -34.43 -10.79
CA GLU A 145 26.16 -34.99 -12.13
C GLU A 145 27.61 -34.85 -12.63
N LYS A 146 28.33 -33.80 -12.20
CA LYS A 146 29.73 -33.56 -12.63
C LYS A 146 30.79 -34.27 -11.80
N CYS A 147 30.65 -34.27 -10.48
CA CYS A 147 31.71 -34.73 -9.56
C CYS A 147 31.29 -35.84 -8.60
N GLN A 148 30.05 -36.33 -8.73
CA GLN A 148 29.48 -37.43 -7.95
C GLN A 148 29.52 -37.21 -6.43
N ASN A 149 29.58 -35.94 -5.98
CA ASN A 149 29.44 -35.62 -4.57
C ASN A 149 28.03 -35.98 -4.09
N PRO A 150 27.85 -36.75 -3.00
CA PRO A 150 26.55 -37.26 -2.56
C PRO A 150 25.62 -36.20 -1.97
N GLU A 151 26.16 -35.03 -1.63
CA GLU A 151 25.42 -33.93 -1.03
C GLU A 151 25.44 -32.70 -1.93
N MET A 152 24.30 -32.04 -2.05
CA MET A 152 24.15 -30.75 -2.74
C MET A 152 23.36 -29.79 -1.86
N HIS A 153 23.61 -28.50 -2.06
CA HIS A 153 22.78 -27.46 -1.50
C HIS A 153 21.61 -27.18 -2.43
N TYR A 154 20.43 -26.90 -1.89
CA TYR A 154 19.28 -26.48 -2.68
C TYR A 154 18.61 -25.26 -2.08
N THR A 155 17.99 -24.49 -2.96
CA THR A 155 17.11 -23.38 -2.63
C THR A 155 15.93 -23.40 -3.59
N THR A 156 14.77 -22.95 -3.14
CA THR A 156 13.57 -22.92 -3.97
C THR A 156 13.20 -21.46 -4.22
N ARG A 157 13.00 -21.10 -5.49
CA ARG A 157 12.65 -19.73 -5.89
C ARG A 157 11.55 -19.74 -6.93
N GLN A 158 10.57 -18.86 -6.75
CA GLN A 158 9.57 -18.59 -7.77
C GLN A 158 10.21 -17.72 -8.86
N THR A 159 10.32 -18.28 -10.06
CA THR A 159 10.90 -17.58 -11.22
C THR A 159 9.86 -17.16 -12.25
N ARG A 160 8.61 -17.62 -12.09
CA ARG A 160 7.50 -17.40 -13.03
C ARG A 160 6.23 -16.94 -12.28
N SER A 161 5.16 -16.69 -13.03
CA SER A 161 3.87 -16.25 -12.48
C SER A 161 3.32 -17.24 -11.44
N ALA A 162 2.36 -16.77 -10.63
CA ALA A 162 1.78 -17.55 -9.53
C ALA A 162 1.11 -18.88 -9.95
N ASP A 163 0.81 -19.04 -11.24
CA ASP A 163 0.18 -20.24 -11.79
C ASP A 163 1.19 -21.39 -12.02
N GLU A 164 2.49 -21.15 -11.87
CA GLU A 164 3.54 -22.16 -12.05
C GLU A 164 4.16 -22.58 -10.70
N GLY A 165 4.59 -23.84 -10.63
CA GLY A 165 5.25 -24.41 -9.46
C GLY A 165 6.59 -23.74 -9.15
N GLN A 166 7.05 -23.89 -7.91
CA GLN A 166 8.34 -23.33 -7.49
C GLN A 166 9.52 -24.06 -8.13
N THR A 167 10.49 -23.32 -8.69
CA THR A 167 11.71 -23.92 -9.24
C THR A 167 12.72 -24.21 -8.13
N THR A 168 13.29 -25.42 -8.12
CA THR A 168 14.36 -25.81 -7.20
C THR A 168 15.71 -25.64 -7.86
N HIS A 169 16.59 -24.84 -7.26
CA HIS A 169 17.95 -24.61 -7.70
C HIS A 169 18.90 -25.40 -6.81
N TYR A 170 19.83 -26.15 -7.41
CA TYR A 170 20.85 -26.92 -6.72
C TYR A 170 22.24 -26.31 -6.95
N LEU A 171 23.09 -26.37 -5.93
CA LEU A 171 24.49 -25.93 -5.94
C LEU A 171 25.37 -27.03 -5.35
N CYS A 172 26.39 -27.48 -6.10
CA CYS A 172 27.36 -28.42 -5.59
C CYS A 172 28.43 -27.71 -4.73
N PRO A 173 28.61 -28.08 -3.45
CA PRO A 173 29.64 -27.46 -2.60
C PRO A 173 31.07 -27.80 -3.03
N ARG A 174 31.28 -28.91 -3.76
CA ARG A 174 32.62 -29.38 -4.16
C ARG A 174 33.12 -28.73 -5.45
N CYS A 175 32.27 -28.60 -6.46
CA CYS A 175 32.68 -28.11 -7.80
C CYS A 175 31.96 -26.84 -8.25
N GLY A 176 31.02 -26.31 -7.46
CA GLY A 176 30.27 -25.09 -7.79
C GLY A 176 29.25 -25.25 -8.93
N TYR A 177 29.00 -26.48 -9.42
CA TYR A 177 28.00 -26.73 -10.46
C TYR A 177 26.59 -26.36 -9.98
N GLN A 178 25.85 -25.63 -10.83
CA GLN A 178 24.47 -25.20 -10.58
C GLN A 178 23.53 -25.83 -11.60
N CYS A 179 22.41 -26.38 -11.13
CA CYS A 179 21.33 -26.89 -11.98
C CYS A 179 19.96 -26.53 -11.39
N GLN A 180 18.94 -26.50 -12.25
CA GLN A 180 17.56 -26.17 -11.86
C GLN A 180 16.59 -27.28 -12.27
N GLU A 181 15.60 -27.52 -11.44
CA GLU A 181 14.52 -28.50 -11.65
C GLU A 181 13.19 -27.79 -11.39
N SER A 182 12.29 -27.83 -12.38
CA SER A 182 10.99 -27.16 -12.40
C SER A 182 9.85 -28.15 -12.12
#